data_AF-A0A452YVK6-F1
#
_entry.id   AF-A0A452YVK6-F1
#
_cell.length_a   1.000
_cell.length_b   1.000
_cell.length_c   1.000
_cell.angle_alpha   90.00
_cell.angle_beta   90.00
_cell.angle_gamma   90.00
#
_symmetry.space_group_name_H-M   'P 1'
#
loop_
_entity.id
_entity.type
_entity.pdbx_description
1 polymer ?
#
loop_
_entity_poly.entity_id
_entity_poly.type
_entity_poly.pdbx_seq_one_letter_code
_entity_poly.pdbx_strand_id
1 'polypeptide(L)'
;LLALLHLFLAPPRCQAAAMDLLPRRLAWSLMGDTVHSAVDLLPTFVAFAAPGGPAAAWRGACFAENEAVLSLTPGPRGSNSTAAGLGGAVLRLKTASAQSWTCMDLYVFATPYRIGWDYYTRAHQHTFEIKSWEEAGEMEYVKLHGVAIFLMPSGMLGTLLSLIDVIPLFSNTIWGQDANLAFLQKHMGASFNKRSQPWAANIRKEDVHSGDFLALSKIRGRWGGFQTLEKWVTGAFAGHTAVCLKDENGTLWVAESGYENKKRVKKSLL
;
A
#
# COMPACT_ATOMS: atom_id res chain seq x y z
N LEU A 1 -0.41 2.50 -2.20
CA LEU A 1 -0.90 3.80 -2.74
C LEU A 1 -0.58 4.05 -4.21
N LEU A 2 0.67 3.94 -4.68
CA LEU A 2 0.98 4.04 -6.13
C LEU A 2 0.30 2.94 -6.98
N ALA A 3 0.20 1.72 -6.45
CA ALA A 3 -0.59 0.64 -7.08
C ALA A 3 -2.10 0.95 -7.10
N LEU A 4 -2.62 1.61 -6.06
CA LEU A 4 -4.00 2.13 -5.99
C LEU A 4 -4.20 3.34 -6.93
N LEU A 5 -3.17 4.15 -7.20
CA LEU A 5 -3.23 5.23 -8.20
C LEU A 5 -3.17 4.68 -9.64
N HIS A 6 -2.43 3.60 -9.89
CA HIS A 6 -2.43 2.91 -11.19
C HIS A 6 -3.80 2.29 -11.54
N LEU A 7 -4.62 1.97 -10.53
CA LEU A 7 -6.02 1.55 -10.65
C LEU A 7 -6.89 2.55 -11.44
N PHE A 8 -6.57 3.85 -11.38
CA PHE A 8 -7.46 4.92 -11.87
C PHE A 8 -7.01 5.60 -13.18
N LEU A 9 -5.81 5.29 -13.69
CA LEU A 9 -5.36 5.76 -15.01
C LEU A 9 -5.69 4.76 -16.13
N ALA A 10 -6.16 3.56 -15.79
CA ALA A 10 -6.72 2.61 -16.76
C ALA A 10 -8.23 2.86 -16.89
N PRO A 11 -8.76 3.16 -18.09
CA PRO A 11 -10.18 3.42 -18.25
C PRO A 11 -11.00 2.14 -18.02
N PRO A 12 -12.12 2.20 -17.29
CA PRO A 12 -13.03 1.08 -17.20
C PRO A 12 -13.67 0.84 -18.57
N ARG A 13 -13.50 -0.36 -19.14
CA ARG A 13 -14.45 -0.88 -20.14
C ARG A 13 -15.71 -1.32 -19.42
N CYS A 14 -16.55 -0.37 -19.03
CA CYS A 14 -17.93 -0.64 -18.64
C CYS A 14 -18.84 -0.01 -19.70
N GLN A 15 -19.58 -0.87 -20.41
CA GLN A 15 -20.75 -0.46 -21.15
C GLN A 15 -21.75 0.16 -20.16
N ALA A 16 -22.21 1.36 -20.50
CA ALA A 16 -23.22 2.08 -19.76
C ALA A 16 -24.52 1.25 -19.66
N ALA A 17 -24.97 0.98 -18.44
CA ALA A 17 -26.38 0.70 -18.18
C ALA A 17 -26.72 0.95 -16.71
N ALA A 18 -27.71 1.82 -16.50
CA ALA A 18 -28.53 1.97 -15.31
C ALA A 18 -27.87 2.51 -14.02
N MET A 19 -27.58 3.83 -14.00
CA MET A 19 -27.38 4.57 -12.75
C MET A 19 -28.33 5.78 -12.62
N ASP A 20 -29.54 5.68 -13.17
CA ASP A 20 -30.53 6.78 -13.23
C ASP A 20 -31.83 6.54 -12.45
N LEU A 21 -31.89 5.56 -11.55
CA LEU A 21 -33.17 5.17 -10.90
C LEU A 21 -33.23 5.29 -9.37
N LEU A 22 -32.26 5.93 -8.71
CA LEU A 22 -32.31 6.17 -7.26
C LEU A 22 -32.61 7.65 -6.94
N PRO A 23 -33.70 7.94 -6.19
CA PRO A 23 -34.01 9.29 -5.74
C PRO A 23 -32.85 9.85 -4.90
N ARG A 24 -32.30 11.00 -5.33
CA ARG A 24 -31.14 11.65 -4.70
C ARG A 24 -31.25 11.85 -3.19
N ARG A 25 -32.46 11.86 -2.60
CA ARG A 25 -32.64 12.02 -1.14
C ARG A 25 -32.44 10.72 -0.35
N LEU A 26 -32.70 9.54 -0.94
CA LEU A 26 -32.48 8.25 -0.26
C LEU A 26 -31.01 7.83 -0.28
N ALA A 27 -30.27 8.16 -1.34
CA ALA A 27 -28.84 7.91 -1.42
C ALA A 27 -28.06 8.62 -0.29
N TRP A 28 -28.45 9.85 0.05
CA TRP A 28 -27.82 10.61 1.15
C TRP A 28 -28.18 10.08 2.55
N SER A 29 -29.36 9.50 2.74
CA SER A 29 -29.77 8.93 4.04
C SER A 29 -29.09 7.59 4.35
N LEU A 30 -28.71 6.81 3.33
CA LEU A 30 -27.96 5.56 3.48
C LEU A 30 -26.44 5.76 3.51
N MET A 31 -25.95 6.90 3.01
CA MET A 31 -24.55 7.33 3.13
C MET A 31 -24.28 8.14 4.41
N GLY A 32 -25.30 8.39 5.23
CA GLY A 32 -25.24 9.28 6.40
C GLY A 32 -24.48 8.73 7.62
N ASP A 33 -24.25 7.41 7.69
CA ASP A 33 -23.60 6.75 8.84
C ASP A 33 -22.27 6.05 8.52
N THR A 34 -21.84 6.01 7.24
CA THR A 34 -20.48 5.60 6.89
C THR A 34 -19.57 6.80 6.93
N VAL A 35 -19.04 7.11 8.11
CA VAL A 35 -18.00 8.15 8.28
C VAL A 35 -16.77 7.73 7.48
N HIS A 36 -16.64 8.24 6.25
CA HIS A 36 -15.48 8.00 5.39
C HIS A 36 -14.20 8.49 6.09
N SER A 37 -13.30 7.56 6.39
CA SER A 37 -12.07 7.83 7.13
C SER A 37 -10.90 7.26 6.36
N ALA A 38 -9.71 7.84 6.57
CA ALA A 38 -8.46 7.28 6.04
C ALA A 38 -8.27 5.80 6.44
N VAL A 39 -8.88 5.36 7.54
CA VAL A 39 -8.91 3.96 8.01
C VAL A 39 -9.49 3.02 6.95
N ASP A 40 -10.44 3.47 6.13
CA ASP A 40 -11.06 2.68 5.07
C ASP A 40 -10.07 2.29 3.95
N LEU A 41 -8.89 2.91 3.91
CA LEU A 41 -7.80 2.55 3.00
C LEU A 41 -6.90 1.44 3.56
N LEU A 42 -7.11 0.99 4.80
CA LEU A 42 -6.26 -0.01 5.42
C LEU A 42 -6.78 -1.43 5.11
N PRO A 43 -5.99 -2.24 4.40
CA PRO A 43 -6.34 -3.63 4.16
C PRO A 43 -6.22 -4.44 5.47
N THR A 44 -7.17 -5.35 5.70
CA THR A 44 -7.16 -6.29 6.83
C THR A 44 -6.63 -7.65 6.35
N PHE A 45 -5.68 -8.22 7.07
CA PHE A 45 -5.19 -9.57 6.79
C PHE A 45 -6.32 -10.60 7.03
N VAL A 46 -6.57 -11.48 6.05
CA VAL A 46 -7.64 -12.49 6.16
C VAL A 46 -7.13 -13.92 6.05
N ALA A 47 -6.09 -14.20 5.26
CA ALA A 47 -5.57 -15.56 5.11
C ALA A 47 -4.19 -15.61 4.43
N PHE A 48 -3.54 -16.78 4.52
CA PHE A 48 -2.40 -17.17 3.67
C PHE A 48 -2.80 -18.35 2.79
N ALA A 49 -2.55 -18.26 1.48
CA ALA A 49 -2.72 -19.38 0.57
C ALA A 49 -1.35 -19.95 0.18
N ALA A 50 -1.06 -21.17 0.65
CA ALA A 50 0.18 -21.88 0.38
C ALA A 50 -0.02 -23.01 -0.65
N PRO A 51 0.97 -23.29 -1.50
CA PRO A 51 0.85 -24.35 -2.49
C PRO A 51 0.87 -25.73 -1.82
N GLY A 52 -0.07 -26.61 -2.18
CA GLY A 52 -0.19 -27.95 -1.60
C GLY A 52 -0.75 -27.99 -0.18
N GLY A 53 -1.10 -26.84 0.40
CA GLY A 53 -1.80 -26.75 1.68
C GLY A 53 -3.32 -26.89 1.55
N PRO A 54 -4.05 -26.90 2.68
CA PRO A 54 -5.51 -26.82 2.69
C PRO A 54 -6.00 -25.50 2.07
N ALA A 55 -7.25 -25.47 1.64
CA ALA A 55 -7.88 -24.24 1.18
C ALA A 55 -7.92 -23.21 2.32
N ALA A 56 -7.43 -22.01 2.04
CA ALA A 56 -7.52 -20.88 2.94
C ALA A 56 -8.94 -20.33 2.94
N ALA A 57 -9.61 -20.27 4.09
CA ALA A 57 -10.99 -19.81 4.20
C ALA A 57 -11.13 -18.58 5.11
N TRP A 58 -12.01 -17.65 4.75
CA TRP A 58 -12.28 -16.45 5.54
C TRP A 58 -13.69 -15.90 5.28
N ARG A 59 -14.14 -15.00 6.17
CA ARG A 59 -15.35 -14.19 5.98
C ARG A 59 -14.98 -12.85 5.38
N GLY A 60 -15.59 -12.51 4.25
CA GLY A 60 -15.43 -11.24 3.57
C GLY A 60 -16.41 -10.18 4.06
N ALA A 61 -16.29 -8.96 3.54
CA ALA A 61 -17.25 -7.90 3.79
C ALA A 61 -18.52 -8.14 2.95
N CYS A 62 -18.36 -8.52 1.68
CA CYS A 62 -19.42 -8.88 0.75
C CYS A 62 -19.86 -10.35 0.88
N PHE A 63 -18.90 -11.26 0.88
CA PHE A 63 -19.14 -12.70 0.76
C PHE A 63 -18.85 -13.38 2.09
N ALA A 64 -19.84 -14.07 2.64
CA ALA A 64 -19.69 -14.71 3.95
C ALA A 64 -18.78 -15.95 3.91
N GLU A 65 -18.67 -16.60 2.74
CA GLU A 65 -17.92 -17.84 2.57
C GLU A 65 -16.92 -17.68 1.43
N ASN A 66 -15.64 -17.50 1.78
CA ASN A 66 -14.57 -17.40 0.80
C ASN A 66 -13.52 -18.48 1.03
N GLU A 67 -12.99 -18.99 -0.07
CA GLU A 67 -11.92 -19.97 -0.07
C GLU A 67 -10.88 -19.60 -1.14
N ALA A 68 -9.60 -19.90 -0.88
CA ALA A 68 -8.53 -19.76 -1.86
C ALA A 68 -7.59 -20.96 -1.86
N VAL A 69 -7.18 -21.36 -3.06
CA VAL A 69 -6.20 -22.42 -3.28
C VAL A 69 -5.13 -21.90 -4.24
N LEU A 70 -3.86 -21.99 -3.83
CA LEU A 70 -2.73 -21.59 -4.64
C LEU A 70 -2.16 -22.80 -5.39
N SER A 71 -1.95 -22.65 -6.70
CA SER A 71 -1.28 -23.65 -7.54
C SER A 71 -0.09 -23.01 -8.23
N LEU A 72 1.04 -23.71 -8.25
CA LEU A 72 2.23 -23.25 -8.98
C LEU A 72 2.10 -23.59 -10.47
N THR A 73 2.51 -22.66 -11.33
CA THR A 73 2.54 -22.85 -12.78
C THR A 73 3.99 -23.09 -13.21
N PRO A 74 4.31 -24.19 -13.90
CA PRO A 74 5.66 -24.43 -14.39
C PRO A 74 6.06 -23.38 -15.44
N GLY A 75 7.33 -23.00 -15.47
CA GLY A 75 7.83 -22.09 -16.50
C GLY A 75 8.01 -22.77 -17.86
N PRO A 76 8.10 -21.97 -18.95
CA PRO A 76 8.37 -22.52 -20.27
C PRO A 76 9.69 -23.29 -20.26
N ARG A 77 9.66 -24.55 -20.71
CA ARG A 77 10.87 -25.30 -21.05
C ARG A 77 11.43 -24.73 -22.34
N GLY A 78 12.52 -23.97 -22.26
CA GLY A 78 13.27 -23.58 -23.46
C GLY A 78 13.76 -24.83 -24.20
N SER A 79 13.77 -24.79 -25.54
CA SER A 79 14.24 -25.94 -26.35
C SER A 79 15.74 -26.22 -26.22
N ASN A 80 16.49 -25.32 -25.56
CA ASN A 80 17.88 -25.51 -25.15
C ASN A 80 17.98 -25.32 -23.63
N SER A 81 18.40 -26.38 -22.95
CA SER A 81 18.29 -26.66 -21.52
C SER A 81 19.24 -25.85 -20.62
N THR A 82 19.25 -24.52 -20.69
CA THR A 82 20.05 -23.69 -19.76
C THR A 82 19.29 -22.53 -19.10
N ALA A 83 18.05 -22.24 -19.48
CA ALA A 83 17.19 -21.30 -18.76
C ALA A 83 15.73 -21.79 -18.77
N ALA A 84 15.39 -22.70 -17.85
CA ALA A 84 13.98 -22.93 -17.53
C ALA A 84 13.41 -21.62 -16.96
N GLY A 85 12.34 -21.09 -17.55
CA GLY A 85 11.67 -19.93 -16.97
C GLY A 85 11.24 -20.24 -15.54
N LEU A 86 11.27 -19.25 -14.64
CA LEU A 86 10.99 -19.47 -13.22
C LEU A 86 9.56 -19.99 -12.96
N GLY A 87 8.66 -19.88 -13.93
CA GLY A 87 7.25 -20.21 -13.76
C GLY A 87 6.52 -19.13 -12.99
N GLY A 88 5.32 -19.45 -12.51
CA GLY A 88 4.42 -18.52 -11.86
C GLY A 88 3.48 -19.22 -10.89
N ALA A 89 2.31 -18.63 -10.64
CA ALA A 89 1.25 -19.25 -9.86
C ALA A 89 -0.14 -18.77 -10.28
N VAL A 90 -1.14 -19.58 -9.98
CA VAL A 90 -2.55 -19.22 -10.08
C VAL A 90 -3.17 -19.40 -8.71
N LEU A 91 -3.69 -18.31 -8.15
CA LEU A 91 -4.54 -18.33 -6.97
C LEU A 91 -5.99 -18.44 -7.45
N ARG A 92 -6.63 -19.57 -7.15
CA ARG A 92 -8.06 -19.77 -7.41
C ARG A 92 -8.83 -19.36 -6.17
N LEU A 93 -9.70 -18.37 -6.32
CA LEU A 93 -10.58 -17.91 -5.25
C LEU A 93 -12.01 -18.37 -5.54
N LYS A 94 -12.73 -18.80 -4.52
CA LYS A 94 -14.15 -19.09 -4.59
C LYS A 94 -14.85 -18.20 -3.58
N THR A 95 -15.77 -17.39 -4.05
CA THR A 95 -16.61 -16.53 -3.20
C THR A 95 -18.04 -17.06 -3.23
N ALA A 96 -18.71 -17.06 -2.07
CA ALA A 96 -20.06 -17.58 -1.89
C ALA A 96 -20.82 -16.78 -0.83
N SER A 97 -22.14 -17.01 -0.77
CA SER A 97 -23.03 -16.40 0.22
C SER A 97 -22.93 -14.85 0.22
N ALA A 98 -23.23 -14.26 -0.94
CA ALA A 98 -23.22 -12.81 -1.13
C ALA A 98 -24.32 -12.14 -0.30
N GLN A 99 -23.97 -11.09 0.45
CA GLN A 99 -24.91 -10.39 1.33
C GLN A 99 -25.84 -9.44 0.57
N SER A 100 -25.45 -8.94 -0.61
CA SER A 100 -26.30 -8.15 -1.50
C SER A 100 -25.87 -8.33 -2.96
N TRP A 101 -26.78 -8.02 -3.89
CA TRP A 101 -26.60 -8.14 -5.33
C TRP A 101 -25.60 -7.14 -5.92
N THR A 102 -25.32 -6.03 -5.22
CA THR A 102 -24.36 -4.99 -5.63
C THR A 102 -23.02 -5.09 -4.92
N CYS A 103 -22.83 -6.07 -4.04
CA CYS A 103 -21.64 -6.09 -3.20
C CYS A 103 -20.37 -6.42 -4.01
N MET A 104 -19.26 -5.86 -3.54
CA MET A 104 -17.96 -6.00 -4.17
C MET A 104 -16.88 -5.99 -3.09
N ASP A 105 -16.08 -7.06 -3.04
CA ASP A 105 -14.86 -7.09 -2.24
C ASP A 105 -13.65 -6.71 -3.09
N LEU A 106 -12.72 -5.97 -2.51
CA LEU A 106 -11.43 -5.65 -3.09
C LEU A 106 -10.35 -6.35 -2.27
N TYR A 107 -9.54 -7.16 -2.93
CA TYR A 107 -8.46 -7.93 -2.31
C TYR A 107 -7.09 -7.42 -2.73
N VAL A 108 -6.14 -7.53 -1.81
CA VAL A 108 -4.72 -7.30 -2.05
C VAL A 108 -3.98 -8.60 -1.78
N PHE A 109 -3.16 -9.02 -2.75
CA PHE A 109 -2.34 -10.22 -2.69
C PHE A 109 -0.87 -9.81 -2.58
N ALA A 110 -0.20 -10.17 -1.49
CA ALA A 110 1.14 -9.69 -1.22
C ALA A 110 2.15 -10.81 -0.97
N THR A 111 3.35 -10.58 -1.48
CA THR A 111 4.61 -11.23 -1.09
C THR A 111 5.61 -10.12 -0.73
N PRO A 112 6.75 -10.45 -0.10
CA PRO A 112 7.83 -9.46 0.10
C PRO A 112 8.37 -8.87 -1.21
N TYR A 113 8.07 -9.48 -2.35
CA TYR A 113 8.56 -9.10 -3.66
C TYR A 113 7.54 -8.26 -4.44
N ARG A 114 6.24 -8.57 -4.32
CA ARG A 114 5.20 -7.88 -5.08
C ARG A 114 3.90 -7.71 -4.32
N ILE A 115 3.13 -6.75 -4.81
CA ILE A 115 1.75 -6.51 -4.40
C ILE A 115 0.89 -6.56 -5.66
N GLY A 116 -0.07 -7.47 -5.69
CA GLY A 116 -1.17 -7.55 -6.64
C GLY A 116 -2.50 -7.23 -5.97
N TRP A 117 -3.54 -7.06 -6.77
CA TRP A 117 -4.88 -6.78 -6.27
C TRP A 117 -5.91 -7.19 -7.33
N ASP A 118 -7.14 -7.45 -6.87
CA ASP A 118 -8.28 -7.77 -7.74
C ASP A 118 -9.59 -7.51 -7.00
N TYR A 119 -10.70 -7.41 -7.73
CA TYR A 119 -12.03 -7.17 -7.15
C TYR A 119 -13.04 -8.21 -7.62
N TYR A 120 -13.96 -8.60 -6.73
CA TYR A 120 -14.94 -9.63 -7.01
C TYR A 120 -16.35 -9.13 -6.69
N THR A 121 -17.22 -9.15 -7.70
CA THR A 121 -18.62 -8.66 -7.63
C THR A 121 -19.66 -9.77 -7.62
N ARG A 122 -19.23 -11.02 -7.82
CA ARG A 122 -20.13 -12.18 -7.93
C ARG A 122 -19.61 -13.35 -7.11
N ALA A 123 -20.54 -14.07 -6.50
CA ALA A 123 -20.30 -15.35 -5.85
C ALA A 123 -19.97 -16.40 -6.93
N HIS A 124 -18.68 -16.57 -7.23
CA HIS A 124 -18.20 -17.47 -8.27
C HIS A 124 -16.75 -17.88 -7.98
N GLN A 125 -16.22 -18.79 -8.80
CA GLN A 125 -14.78 -19.00 -8.92
C GLN A 125 -14.12 -17.88 -9.73
N HIS A 126 -13.01 -17.38 -9.20
CA HIS A 126 -12.16 -16.34 -9.75
C HIS A 126 -10.70 -16.80 -9.76
N THR A 127 -9.87 -16.14 -10.55
CA THR A 127 -8.45 -16.48 -10.68
C THR A 127 -7.58 -15.25 -10.67
N PHE A 128 -6.61 -15.22 -9.77
CA PHE A 128 -5.53 -14.24 -9.77
C PHE A 128 -4.23 -14.92 -10.24
N GLU A 129 -3.68 -14.45 -11.36
CA GLU A 129 -2.53 -15.07 -12.01
C GLU A 129 -1.24 -14.27 -11.80
N ILE A 130 -0.22 -14.95 -11.27
CA ILE A 130 1.18 -14.52 -11.28
C ILE A 130 1.84 -15.19 -12.49
N LYS A 131 1.95 -14.46 -13.60
CA LYS A 131 2.47 -15.00 -14.88
C LYS A 131 3.91 -15.51 -14.77
N SER A 132 4.75 -14.73 -14.10
CA SER A 132 6.15 -15.08 -13.86
C SER A 132 6.65 -14.52 -12.53
N TRP A 133 7.44 -15.32 -11.81
CA TRP A 133 8.21 -14.84 -10.65
C TRP A 133 9.24 -13.81 -11.07
N GLU A 134 9.49 -12.83 -10.19
CA GLU A 134 10.47 -11.77 -10.44
C GLU A 134 11.89 -12.32 -10.30
N GLU A 135 12.10 -13.18 -9.32
CA GLU A 135 13.34 -13.89 -9.08
C GLU A 135 13.08 -15.25 -8.39
N ALA A 136 14.11 -16.10 -8.32
CA ALA A 136 14.00 -17.41 -7.69
C ALA A 136 13.62 -17.33 -6.20
N GLY A 137 14.06 -16.27 -5.50
CA GLY A 137 13.74 -16.03 -4.10
C GLY A 137 12.24 -15.84 -3.85
N GLU A 138 11.51 -15.22 -4.79
CA GLU A 138 10.06 -15.08 -4.67
C GLU A 138 9.35 -16.44 -4.73
N MET A 139 9.76 -17.29 -5.69
CA MET A 139 9.21 -18.64 -5.82
C MET A 139 9.46 -19.46 -4.55
N GLU A 140 10.67 -19.41 -4.00
CA GLU A 140 11.04 -20.12 -2.77
C GLU A 140 10.25 -19.60 -1.57
N TYR A 141 10.10 -18.28 -1.45
CA TYR A 141 9.30 -17.65 -0.40
C TYR A 141 7.84 -18.14 -0.47
N VAL A 142 7.22 -18.11 -1.65
CA VAL A 142 5.83 -18.52 -1.83
C VAL A 142 5.63 -20.02 -1.58
N LYS A 143 6.62 -20.86 -1.90
CA LYS A 143 6.57 -22.29 -1.54
C LYS A 143 6.53 -22.52 -0.03
N LEU A 144 7.26 -21.71 0.73
CA LEU A 144 7.39 -21.87 2.19
C LEU A 144 6.28 -21.16 2.97
N HIS A 145 5.86 -19.97 2.53
CA HIS A 145 4.98 -19.08 3.29
C HIS A 145 3.63 -18.81 2.61
N GLY A 146 3.52 -19.11 1.32
CA GLY A 146 2.34 -18.79 0.52
C GLY A 146 2.24 -17.30 0.14
N VAL A 147 1.05 -16.92 -0.32
CA VAL A 147 0.69 -15.53 -0.65
C VAL A 147 -0.24 -15.00 0.43
N ALA A 148 0.07 -13.82 0.97
CA ALA A 148 -0.77 -13.14 1.95
C ALA A 148 -1.97 -12.53 1.24
N ILE A 149 -3.17 -12.76 1.77
CA ILE A 149 -4.43 -12.23 1.26
C ILE A 149 -4.94 -11.21 2.27
N PHE A 150 -5.20 -10.01 1.77
CA PHE A 150 -5.83 -8.95 2.54
C PHE A 150 -7.12 -8.49 1.87
N LEU A 151 -8.10 -8.12 2.69
CA LEU A 151 -9.38 -7.58 2.28
C LEU A 151 -9.44 -6.08 2.59
N MET A 152 -9.97 -5.28 1.68
CA MET A 152 -10.36 -3.90 1.95
C MET A 152 -11.78 -3.90 2.53
N PRO A 153 -11.97 -3.71 3.85
CA PRO A 153 -13.25 -3.95 4.51
C PRO A 153 -14.35 -2.98 4.04
N SER A 154 -13.96 -1.77 3.67
CA SER A 154 -14.87 -0.71 3.21
C SER A 154 -15.27 -0.87 1.72
N GLY A 155 -14.83 -1.94 1.06
CA GLY A 155 -15.13 -2.24 -0.34
C GLY A 155 -14.57 -1.21 -1.32
N MET A 156 -14.92 -1.33 -2.60
CA MET A 156 -14.41 -0.42 -3.64
C MET A 156 -14.89 1.02 -3.44
N LEU A 157 -16.18 1.23 -3.10
CA LEU A 157 -16.74 2.58 -2.96
C LEU A 157 -16.16 3.30 -1.75
N GLY A 158 -16.08 2.65 -0.58
CA GLY A 158 -15.47 3.23 0.61
C GLY A 158 -13.99 3.55 0.37
N THR A 159 -13.26 2.63 -0.26
CA THR A 159 -11.86 2.86 -0.66
C THR A 159 -11.74 4.10 -1.58
N LEU A 160 -12.61 4.24 -2.59
CA LEU A 160 -12.58 5.38 -3.52
C LEU A 160 -12.87 6.71 -2.83
N LEU A 161 -13.87 6.74 -1.95
CA LEU A 161 -14.23 7.95 -1.23
C LEU A 161 -13.11 8.38 -0.27
N SER A 162 -12.45 7.44 0.39
CA SER A 162 -11.33 7.75 1.30
C SER A 162 -10.06 8.19 0.59
N LEU A 163 -9.93 7.99 -0.72
CA LEU A 163 -8.84 8.60 -1.50
C LEU A 163 -8.95 10.13 -1.57
N ILE A 164 -10.12 10.71 -1.36
CA ILE A 164 -10.31 12.17 -1.31
C ILE A 164 -9.49 12.78 -0.16
N ASP A 165 -9.40 12.09 0.98
CA ASP A 165 -8.61 12.53 2.14
C ASP A 165 -7.10 12.32 1.94
N VAL A 166 -6.69 11.42 1.04
CA VAL A 166 -5.29 10.99 0.89
C VAL A 166 -4.58 11.53 -0.34
N ILE A 167 -5.26 11.70 -1.48
CA ILE A 167 -4.66 12.25 -2.71
C ILE A 167 -4.03 13.63 -2.50
N PRO A 168 -4.68 14.59 -1.79
CA PRO A 168 -4.11 15.91 -1.54
C PRO A 168 -2.73 15.88 -0.86
N LEU A 169 -2.46 14.85 -0.04
CA LEU A 169 -1.23 14.73 0.76
C LEU A 169 0.04 14.68 -0.11
N PHE A 170 -0.08 14.23 -1.36
CA PHE A 170 1.06 14.04 -2.26
C PHE A 170 1.39 15.30 -3.07
N SER A 171 0.57 16.35 -2.96
CA SER A 171 0.79 17.59 -3.69
C SER A 171 2.00 18.36 -3.15
N ASN A 172 2.81 18.91 -4.06
CA ASN A 172 3.96 19.74 -3.72
C ASN A 172 3.60 21.23 -3.61
N THR A 173 2.36 21.57 -3.31
CA THR A 173 1.87 22.94 -3.14
C THR A 173 1.68 23.31 -1.67
N ILE A 174 1.35 24.57 -1.40
CA ILE A 174 0.93 25.01 -0.05
C ILE A 174 -0.33 24.27 0.37
N TRP A 175 -1.31 24.11 -0.54
CA TRP A 175 -2.50 23.30 -0.30
C TRP A 175 -2.17 21.86 0.12
N GLY A 176 -1.19 21.22 -0.53
CA GLY A 176 -0.73 19.90 -0.12
C GLY A 176 -0.14 19.89 1.29
N GLN A 177 0.68 20.88 1.62
CA GLN A 177 1.23 21.04 2.97
C GLN A 177 0.11 21.21 4.01
N ASP A 178 -0.86 22.08 3.75
CA ASP A 178 -1.99 22.33 4.66
C ASP A 178 -2.87 21.09 4.80
N ALA A 179 -3.08 20.33 3.73
CA ALA A 179 -3.77 19.05 3.77
C ALA A 179 -3.05 18.02 4.66
N ASN A 180 -1.72 17.95 4.59
CA ASN A 180 -0.94 17.08 5.49
C ASN A 180 -1.09 17.49 6.96
N LEU A 181 -1.03 18.79 7.25
CA LEU A 181 -1.22 19.31 8.61
C LEU A 181 -2.62 19.01 9.15
N ALA A 182 -3.66 19.28 8.33
CA ALA A 182 -5.05 19.01 8.66
C ALA A 182 -5.30 17.52 8.89
N PHE A 183 -4.69 16.66 8.06
CA PHE A 183 -4.79 15.21 8.20
C PHE A 183 -4.21 14.73 9.54
N LEU A 184 -2.99 15.15 9.89
CA LEU A 184 -2.35 14.78 11.17
C LEU A 184 -3.13 15.33 12.37
N GLN A 185 -3.68 16.53 12.26
CA GLN A 185 -4.53 17.09 13.31
C GLN A 185 -5.84 16.29 13.45
N LYS A 186 -6.51 15.95 12.35
CA LYS A 186 -7.78 15.19 12.31
C LYS A 186 -7.61 13.77 12.83
N HIS A 187 -6.55 13.08 12.42
CA HIS A 187 -6.39 11.64 12.66
C HIS A 187 -5.45 11.27 13.80
N MET A 188 -4.57 12.18 14.24
CA MET A 188 -3.66 11.96 15.37
C MET A 188 -3.84 12.97 16.50
N GLY A 189 -4.60 14.05 16.30
CA GLY A 189 -4.63 15.17 17.25
C GLY A 189 -3.31 15.96 17.31
N ALA A 190 -2.41 15.76 16.34
CA ALA A 190 -1.06 16.30 16.36
C ALA A 190 -0.99 17.68 15.69
N SER A 191 -0.48 18.68 16.42
CA SER A 191 -0.26 20.04 15.90
C SER A 191 1.21 20.27 15.54
N PHE A 192 1.48 20.76 14.32
CA PHE A 192 2.82 21.16 13.89
C PHE A 192 2.88 22.67 13.71
N ASN A 193 3.59 23.35 14.63
CA ASN A 193 3.71 24.79 14.61
C ASN A 193 4.95 25.24 13.85
N LYS A 194 4.77 26.20 12.94
CA LYS A 194 5.90 26.82 12.25
C LYS A 194 6.74 27.61 13.24
N ARG A 195 8.04 27.34 13.29
CA ARG A 195 9.00 28.10 14.11
C ARG A 195 9.11 29.54 13.59
N SER A 196 9.29 30.49 14.50
CA SER A 196 9.55 31.91 14.19
C SER A 196 10.75 32.03 13.26
N GLN A 197 10.62 32.79 12.18
CA GLN A 197 11.68 32.98 11.19
C GLN A 197 12.53 34.21 11.50
N PRO A 198 13.83 34.21 11.22
CA PRO A 198 14.59 33.09 10.63
C PRO A 198 14.88 32.00 11.68
N TRP A 199 14.63 30.73 11.31
CA TRP A 199 15.03 29.59 12.14
C TRP A 199 16.09 28.78 11.40
N ALA A 200 17.29 28.69 11.99
CA ALA A 200 18.33 27.79 11.54
C ALA A 200 18.76 26.92 12.73
N ALA A 201 18.77 25.60 12.55
CA ALA A 201 19.44 24.70 13.49
C ALA A 201 20.93 24.73 13.16
N ASN A 202 21.73 25.39 14.01
CA ASN A 202 23.18 25.40 13.86
C ASN A 202 23.75 24.13 14.50
N ILE A 203 23.96 23.09 13.69
CA ILE A 203 24.56 21.82 14.12
C ILE A 203 26.02 21.84 13.65
N ARG A 204 26.96 21.92 14.58
CA ARG A 204 28.39 21.93 14.25
C ARG A 204 28.85 20.50 13.94
N LYS A 205 29.73 20.34 12.95
CA LYS A 205 30.21 19.02 12.48
C LYS A 205 30.99 18.27 13.57
N GLU A 206 31.69 19.01 14.42
CA GLU A 206 32.43 18.51 15.56
C GLU A 206 31.52 17.85 16.62
N ASP A 207 30.29 18.36 16.80
CA ASP A 207 29.35 17.87 17.81
C ASP A 207 28.63 16.58 17.37
N VAL A 208 28.65 16.27 16.07
CA VAL A 208 28.00 15.08 15.51
C VAL A 208 28.90 13.86 15.64
N HIS A 209 28.40 12.77 16.21
CA HIS A 209 29.12 11.51 16.36
C HIS A 209 28.57 10.42 15.43
N SER A 210 29.42 9.45 15.10
CA SER A 210 28.97 8.24 14.41
C SER A 210 27.94 7.52 15.27
N GLY A 211 26.76 7.27 14.71
CA GLY A 211 25.61 6.70 15.42
C GLY A 211 24.55 7.73 15.83
N ASP A 212 24.82 9.03 15.70
CA ASP A 212 23.80 10.05 15.94
C ASP A 212 22.60 9.86 14.99
N PHE A 213 21.41 9.93 15.56
CA PHE A 213 20.17 9.61 14.88
C PHE A 213 19.41 10.89 14.49
N LEU A 214 19.09 11.01 13.21
CA LEU A 214 18.30 12.10 12.66
C LEU A 214 16.87 11.64 12.45
N ALA A 215 15.93 12.23 13.18
CA ALA A 215 14.49 12.06 12.98
C ALA A 215 13.92 13.26 12.22
N LEU A 216 13.35 13.01 11.04
CA LEU A 216 12.88 14.04 10.12
C LEU A 216 11.37 13.92 9.89
N SER A 217 10.71 15.08 9.81
CA SER A 217 9.28 15.17 9.54
C SER A 217 9.03 16.05 8.33
N LYS A 218 8.89 15.42 7.17
CA LYS A 218 8.50 16.09 5.92
C LYS A 218 6.97 16.17 5.85
N ILE A 219 6.45 17.32 5.43
CA ILE A 219 5.00 17.60 5.37
C ILE A 219 4.56 17.94 3.94
N ARG A 220 5.49 18.16 3.00
CA ARG A 220 5.17 18.64 1.65
C ARG A 220 5.72 17.74 0.53
N GLY A 221 4.95 17.64 -0.55
CA GLY A 221 5.28 16.89 -1.75
C GLY A 221 5.08 15.38 -1.60
N ARG A 222 5.38 14.62 -2.64
CA ARG A 222 5.17 13.16 -2.70
C ARG A 222 5.69 12.42 -1.45
N TRP A 223 6.92 12.72 -1.05
CA TRP A 223 7.53 12.13 0.15
C TRP A 223 6.93 12.65 1.46
N GLY A 224 6.43 13.89 1.48
CA GLY A 224 5.66 14.41 2.62
C GLY A 224 4.37 13.62 2.84
N GLY A 225 3.63 13.33 1.76
CA GLY A 225 2.42 12.52 1.83
C GLY A 225 2.67 11.10 2.39
N PHE A 226 3.73 10.42 1.91
CA PHE A 226 4.11 9.12 2.47
C PHE A 226 4.46 9.21 3.95
N GLN A 227 5.29 10.17 4.33
CA GLN A 227 5.69 10.36 5.72
C GLN A 227 4.50 10.73 6.63
N THR A 228 3.50 11.44 6.13
CA THR A 228 2.28 11.74 6.89
C THR A 228 1.45 10.49 7.13
N LEU A 229 1.28 9.63 6.12
CA LEU A 229 0.62 8.33 6.31
C LEU A 229 1.40 7.44 7.28
N GLU A 230 2.74 7.40 7.17
CA GLU A 230 3.61 6.66 8.09
C GLU A 230 3.47 7.15 9.54
N LYS A 231 3.52 8.47 9.77
CA LYS A 231 3.27 9.07 11.09
C LYS A 231 1.91 8.64 11.65
N TRP A 232 0.87 8.68 10.83
CA TRP A 232 -0.48 8.30 11.25
C TRP A 232 -0.57 6.82 11.63
N VAL A 233 -0.08 5.91 10.81
CA VAL A 233 -0.19 4.46 11.10
C VAL A 233 0.74 4.00 12.23
N THR A 234 1.82 4.73 12.50
CA THR A 234 2.79 4.39 13.58
C THR A 234 2.58 5.17 14.87
N GLY A 235 1.79 6.24 14.84
CA GLY A 235 1.70 7.19 15.95
C GLY A 235 2.94 8.07 16.13
N ALA A 236 3.92 8.04 15.20
CA ALA A 236 5.15 8.81 15.31
C ALA A 236 5.01 10.26 14.80
N PHE A 237 5.90 11.15 15.23
CA PHE A 237 5.97 12.54 14.72
C PHE A 237 6.98 12.73 13.57
N ALA A 238 7.89 11.76 13.41
CA ALA A 238 8.85 11.69 12.32
C ALA A 238 8.43 10.61 11.33
N GLY A 239 8.65 10.85 10.03
CA GLY A 239 8.41 9.87 8.98
C GLY A 239 9.68 9.45 8.24
N HIS A 240 10.83 10.02 8.57
CA HIS A 240 12.10 9.58 7.98
C HIS A 240 13.21 9.59 9.01
N THR A 241 14.11 8.64 8.89
CA THR A 241 15.20 8.44 9.83
C THR A 241 16.50 8.24 9.07
N ALA A 242 17.57 8.81 9.58
CA ALA A 242 18.91 8.61 9.04
C ALA A 242 19.93 8.57 10.18
N VAL A 243 21.10 8.00 9.91
CA VAL A 243 22.18 7.87 10.88
C VAL A 243 23.42 8.60 10.38
N CYS A 244 24.02 9.42 11.23
CA CYS A 244 25.29 10.09 10.95
C CYS A 244 26.46 9.10 11.10
N LEU A 245 27.44 9.16 10.20
CA LEU A 245 28.66 8.37 10.24
C LEU A 245 29.87 9.25 9.92
N LYS A 246 30.95 9.11 10.67
CA LYS A 246 32.26 9.65 10.32
C LYS A 246 33.13 8.55 9.74
N ASP A 247 33.80 8.84 8.62
CA ASP A 247 34.87 7.96 8.12
C ASP A 247 36.20 8.23 8.84
N GLU A 248 37.23 7.46 8.48
CA GLU A 248 38.58 7.55 9.06
C GLU A 248 39.21 8.94 8.88
N ASN A 249 38.79 9.69 7.85
CA ASN A 249 39.27 11.04 7.57
C ASN A 249 38.44 12.14 8.30
N GLY A 250 37.44 11.75 9.10
CA GLY A 250 36.54 12.69 9.77
C GLY A 250 35.51 13.34 8.85
N THR A 251 35.29 12.81 7.64
CA THR A 251 34.20 13.25 6.76
C THR A 251 32.88 12.76 7.31
N LEU A 252 31.89 13.66 7.39
CA LEU A 252 30.57 13.34 7.92
C LEU A 252 29.66 12.87 6.77
N TRP A 253 29.01 11.73 6.98
CA TRP A 253 28.10 11.08 6.06
C TRP A 253 26.74 10.90 6.72
N VAL A 254 25.67 10.93 5.92
CA VAL A 254 24.32 10.56 6.38
C VAL A 254 23.91 9.29 5.67
N ALA A 255 23.80 8.21 6.45
CA ALA A 255 23.32 6.93 5.99
C ALA A 255 21.79 6.88 6.11
N GLU A 256 21.13 6.72 4.97
CA GLU A 256 19.68 6.53 4.88
C GLU A 256 19.35 5.33 4.00
N SER A 257 18.20 4.71 4.23
CA SER A 257 17.65 3.71 3.31
C SER A 257 16.94 4.43 2.16
N GLY A 258 17.38 4.22 0.93
CA GLY A 258 16.75 4.76 -0.28
C GLY A 258 16.91 3.81 -1.46
N TYR A 259 15.91 3.81 -2.36
CA TYR A 259 15.91 2.98 -3.56
C TYR A 259 16.14 3.84 -4.80
N GLU A 260 17.40 3.93 -5.24
CA GLU A 260 17.74 4.38 -6.59
C GLU A 260 18.74 3.39 -7.19
N ASN A 261 18.31 2.69 -8.24
CA ASN A 261 19.07 1.91 -9.22
C ASN A 261 20.47 1.40 -8.79
N LYS A 262 20.51 0.13 -8.36
CA LYS A 262 21.69 -0.76 -8.37
C LYS A 262 22.90 -0.43 -7.48
N LYS A 263 22.87 0.57 -6.59
CA LYS A 263 23.87 0.73 -5.51
C LYS A 263 23.22 1.29 -4.25
N ARG A 264 23.54 0.74 -3.06
CA ARG A 264 23.23 1.40 -1.78
C ARG A 264 24.01 2.72 -1.75
N VAL A 265 23.31 3.86 -1.80
CA VAL A 265 23.96 5.18 -1.86
C VAL A 265 24.18 5.70 -0.44
N LYS A 266 25.44 6.01 -0.11
CA LYS A 266 25.78 6.99 0.93
C LYS A 266 25.66 8.37 0.28
N LYS A 267 24.80 9.26 0.79
CA LYS A 267 24.77 10.65 0.33
C LYS A 267 25.73 11.48 1.19
N SER A 268 26.65 12.21 0.55
CA SER A 268 27.45 13.23 1.24
C SER A 268 26.52 14.35 1.68
N LEU A 269 26.64 14.75 2.94
CA LEU A 269 25.99 15.96 3.44
C LEU A 269 27.14 16.90 3.79
N LEU A 270 27.28 17.94 2.97
CA LEU A 270 28.41 18.88 2.83
C LEU A 270 29.34 18.53 1.66
#